data_AF-A0AAW2IFD2-F1
#
_entry.id   AF-A0AAW2IFD2-F1
#
_cell.length_a   1.000
_cell.length_b   1.000
_cell.length_c   1.000
_cell.angle_alpha   90.00
_cell.angle_beta   90.00
_cell.angle_gamma   90.00
#
_symmetry.space_group_name_H-M   'P 1'
#
loop_
_entity.id
_entity.type
_entity.pdbx_description
1 polymer ?
#
loop_
_entity_poly.entity_id
_entity_poly.type
_entity_poly.pdbx_seq_one_letter_code
_entity_poly.pdbx_strand_id
1 'polypeptide(L)'
;MLSSELFCGIGPKTRKKLIPVEGDVALDRLGLSAESEAALAKEVDVVFHVAASTNFGAHLRQALTINYHGTRRVIELSEKMKNLEVFVHVSTAYCNANVRGKIKEEVYPSWIDGNELTEMVEKMSDEYVTQNTKDLLGGHPNTYAFTKLLSENHLYNRRTSVPVAIIRPSVVLGTMKEPIPGWVENVQNGGVAFIAGAGKGVFRTIMGDHTKISDIVPCDTVANMSIAAAWDVFTQGKNTFKVYHCTSGLDNPITLDSYCKLTIQKVIEYPCKEVLWYPSAKCRMNPLRTSFFVLLYHLLPALFLHIMERCNGKNRPIISYQQKFIRGMMYVSFFAKRNWHFETRNAKALMERMSAKDADLFDCDITKIDWPSYIETCVLGVRHFYHRDSPKTLRRAKVSMKILRFIHCAAYAFIFFVAHYLLSLTGLGVGQCLFGAAAVLTFFIWV
;
A
#
# COMPACT_ATOMS: atom_id res chain seq x y z
N MET A 1 -2.11 21.63 -8.72
CA MET A 1 -2.93 20.63 -7.98
C MET A 1 -4.38 20.61 -8.46
N LEU A 2 -5.11 21.75 -8.42
CA LEU A 2 -6.56 21.80 -8.72
C LEU A 2 -6.98 21.57 -10.19
N SER A 3 -6.02 21.35 -11.09
CA SER A 3 -6.27 20.97 -12.49
C SER A 3 -6.39 19.46 -12.69
N SER A 4 -6.16 18.65 -11.65
CA SER A 4 -6.34 17.20 -11.71
C SER A 4 -7.80 16.82 -11.94
N GLU A 5 -8.03 15.69 -12.63
CA GLU A 5 -9.35 15.10 -12.85
C GLU A 5 -10.08 14.84 -11.53
N LEU A 6 -9.36 14.58 -10.43
CA LEU A 6 -9.91 14.45 -9.09
C LEU A 6 -10.79 15.64 -8.67
N PHE A 7 -10.47 16.85 -9.16
CA PHE A 7 -11.19 18.08 -8.81
C PHE A 7 -12.15 18.53 -9.92
N CYS A 8 -12.35 17.76 -10.99
CA CYS A 8 -13.17 18.16 -12.13
C CYS A 8 -14.65 18.36 -11.77
N GLY A 9 -15.17 17.57 -10.83
CA GLY A 9 -16.54 17.66 -10.32
C GLY A 9 -16.77 18.79 -9.32
N ILE A 10 -15.72 19.51 -8.88
CA ILE A 10 -15.85 20.57 -7.88
C ILE A 10 -16.27 21.89 -8.55
N GLY A 11 -17.48 22.33 -8.25
CA GLY A 11 -18.04 23.59 -8.77
C GLY A 11 -17.31 24.86 -8.29
N PRO A 12 -17.48 26.01 -8.98
CA PRO A 12 -16.74 27.24 -8.69
C PRO A 12 -16.88 27.74 -7.25
N LYS A 13 -18.06 27.58 -6.64
CA LYS A 13 -18.32 27.98 -5.25
C LYS A 13 -17.46 27.21 -4.25
N THR A 14 -17.34 25.90 -4.42
CA THR A 14 -16.52 25.05 -3.55
C THR A 14 -15.03 25.27 -3.79
N ARG A 15 -14.61 25.50 -5.05
CA ARG A 15 -13.21 25.86 -5.37
C ARG A 15 -12.74 27.12 -4.66
N LYS A 16 -13.61 28.12 -4.46
CA LYS A 16 -13.28 29.34 -3.69
C LYS A 16 -13.00 29.07 -2.20
N LYS A 17 -13.41 27.91 -1.67
CA LYS A 17 -13.10 27.51 -0.29
C LYS A 17 -11.72 26.84 -0.17
N LEU A 18 -11.07 26.50 -1.29
CA LEU A 18 -9.77 25.84 -1.30
C LEU A 18 -8.66 26.88 -1.32
N ILE A 19 -7.97 27.05 -0.19
CA ILE A 19 -6.86 27.98 -0.04
C ILE A 19 -5.57 27.13 0.07
N PRO A 20 -4.73 27.10 -0.98
CA PRO A 20 -3.45 26.39 -0.90
C PRO A 20 -2.48 27.14 0.00
N VAL A 21 -1.79 26.40 0.87
CA VAL A 21 -0.70 26.92 1.72
C VAL A 21 0.54 26.10 1.40
N GLU A 22 1.63 26.77 1.06
CA GLU A 22 2.91 26.13 0.80
C GLU A 22 3.60 25.75 2.12
N GLY A 23 4.13 24.53 2.20
CA GLY A 23 4.84 24.04 3.38
C GLY A 23 5.40 22.62 3.17
N ASP A 24 6.28 22.22 4.07
CA ASP A 24 6.89 20.89 4.15
C ASP A 24 7.06 20.47 5.61
N VAL A 25 6.47 19.34 5.98
CA VAL A 25 6.53 18.78 7.35
C VAL A 25 7.95 18.40 7.79
N ALA A 26 8.87 18.21 6.84
CA ALA A 26 10.27 17.93 7.13
C ALA A 26 11.04 19.17 7.63
N LEU A 27 10.55 20.37 7.31
CA LEU A 27 11.20 21.64 7.63
C LEU A 27 10.72 22.21 8.96
N ASP A 28 11.58 23.03 9.57
CA ASP A 28 11.21 23.78 10.76
C ASP A 28 10.08 24.76 10.48
N ARG A 29 9.20 24.93 11.46
CA ARG A 29 7.93 25.67 11.31
C ARG A 29 7.10 25.24 10.10
N LEU A 30 7.24 23.96 9.69
CA LEU A 30 6.57 23.38 8.53
C LEU A 30 6.89 24.10 7.20
N GLY A 31 7.99 24.88 7.14
CA GLY A 31 8.30 25.73 5.99
C GLY A 31 7.29 26.85 5.73
N LEU A 32 6.43 27.16 6.70
CA LEU A 32 5.38 28.18 6.56
C LEU A 32 5.97 29.59 6.63
N SER A 33 5.36 30.51 5.86
CA SER A 33 5.53 31.95 6.09
C SER A 33 4.91 32.36 7.43
N ALA A 34 5.37 33.46 8.02
CA ALA A 34 4.83 33.97 9.27
C ALA A 34 3.34 34.34 9.13
N GLU A 35 2.95 34.86 7.97
CA GLU A 35 1.58 35.22 7.62
C GLU A 35 0.69 33.97 7.57
N SER A 36 1.16 32.90 6.94
CA SER A 36 0.40 31.64 6.86
C SER A 36 0.27 30.98 8.22
N GLU A 37 1.35 30.94 9.02
CA GLU A 37 1.31 30.41 10.39
C GLU A 37 0.28 31.18 11.24
N ALA A 38 0.28 32.52 11.17
CA ALA A 38 -0.65 33.36 11.92
C ALA A 38 -2.11 33.17 11.46
N ALA A 39 -2.35 33.05 10.15
CA ALA A 39 -3.68 32.79 9.61
C ALA A 39 -4.21 31.42 10.09
N LEU A 40 -3.39 30.37 9.98
CA LEU A 40 -3.76 29.03 10.45
C LEU A 40 -4.05 29.00 11.95
N ALA A 41 -3.21 29.63 12.77
CA ALA A 41 -3.41 29.73 14.22
C ALA A 41 -4.69 30.50 14.60
N LYS A 42 -5.19 31.39 13.73
CA LYS A 42 -6.38 32.19 13.99
C LYS A 42 -7.67 31.51 13.51
N GLU A 43 -7.61 30.80 12.38
CA GLU A 43 -8.82 30.44 11.61
C GLU A 43 -9.12 28.94 11.55
N VAL A 44 -8.20 28.05 11.95
CA VAL A 44 -8.41 26.60 11.82
C VAL A 44 -9.14 26.02 13.04
N ASP A 45 -10.22 25.29 12.78
CA ASP A 45 -11.00 24.57 13.80
C ASP A 45 -10.72 23.05 13.83
N VAL A 46 -10.32 22.45 12.70
CA VAL A 46 -10.08 21.00 12.58
C VAL A 46 -8.84 20.74 11.75
N VAL A 47 -7.96 19.87 12.23
CA VAL A 47 -6.73 19.48 11.52
C VAL A 47 -6.80 18.01 11.13
N PHE A 48 -6.63 17.73 9.83
CA PHE A 48 -6.41 16.38 9.31
C PHE A 48 -4.95 16.20 8.91
N HIS A 49 -4.15 15.61 9.80
CA HIS A 49 -2.74 15.32 9.54
C HIS A 49 -2.57 13.96 8.84
N VAL A 50 -2.48 14.01 7.51
CA VAL A 50 -2.32 12.84 6.62
C VAL A 50 -0.91 12.73 6.05
N ALA A 51 -0.07 13.76 6.22
CA ALA A 51 1.26 13.80 5.61
C ALA A 51 2.21 12.74 6.22
N ALA A 52 2.83 11.94 5.37
CA ALA A 52 3.81 10.92 5.74
C ALA A 52 4.64 10.46 4.53
N SER A 53 5.83 9.95 4.80
CA SER A 53 6.58 9.10 3.87
C SER A 53 6.23 7.64 4.11
N THR A 54 5.64 6.99 3.11
CA THR A 54 5.32 5.55 3.12
C THR A 54 6.45 4.70 2.52
N ASN A 55 7.66 5.25 2.40
CA ASN A 55 8.80 4.50 1.88
C ASN A 55 9.37 3.56 2.95
N PHE A 56 9.03 2.27 2.87
CA PHE A 56 9.48 1.25 3.82
C PHE A 56 11.00 1.03 3.83
N GLY A 57 11.72 1.51 2.81
CA GLY A 57 13.17 1.45 2.70
C GLY A 57 13.87 2.78 2.99
N ALA A 58 13.17 3.79 3.50
CA ALA A 58 13.79 5.06 3.88
C ALA A 58 14.79 4.85 5.03
N HIS A 59 15.89 5.60 4.99
CA HIS A 59 16.84 5.66 6.10
C HIS A 59 16.11 6.13 7.38
N LEU A 60 16.48 5.59 8.55
CA LEU A 60 15.76 5.87 9.80
C LEU A 60 15.70 7.37 10.10
N ARG A 61 16.79 8.11 9.88
CA ARG A 61 16.81 9.58 10.02
C ARG A 61 15.73 10.26 9.19
N GLN A 62 15.65 9.91 7.90
CA GLN A 62 14.66 10.48 6.99
C GLN A 62 13.23 10.15 7.43
N ALA A 63 13.00 8.91 7.87
CA ALA A 63 11.69 8.50 8.38
C ALA A 63 11.32 9.27 9.66
N LEU A 64 12.27 9.48 10.58
CA LEU A 64 12.07 10.30 11.78
C LEU A 64 11.76 11.76 11.43
N THR A 65 12.54 12.38 10.54
CA THR A 65 12.32 13.76 10.10
C THR A 65 10.93 13.99 9.54
N ILE A 66 10.46 13.10 8.66
CA ILE A 66 9.17 13.30 7.97
C ILE A 66 8.00 12.84 8.84
N ASN A 67 8.04 11.61 9.36
CA ASN A 67 6.87 11.02 9.99
C ASN A 67 6.76 11.44 11.46
N TYR A 68 7.84 11.33 12.22
CA TYR A 68 7.84 11.63 13.65
C TYR A 68 7.89 13.15 13.91
N HIS A 69 8.97 13.81 13.49
CA HIS A 69 9.14 15.25 13.69
C HIS A 69 8.13 16.08 12.90
N GLY A 70 7.74 15.65 11.70
CA GLY A 70 6.63 16.26 10.98
C GLY A 70 5.33 16.24 11.79
N THR A 71 4.96 15.09 12.37
CA THR A 71 3.78 15.01 13.24
C THR A 71 3.91 15.91 14.48
N ARG A 72 5.09 15.92 15.12
CA ARG A 72 5.38 16.81 16.25
C ARG A 72 5.16 18.29 15.89
N ARG A 73 5.73 18.76 14.77
CA ARG A 73 5.57 20.16 14.33
C ARG A 73 4.12 20.52 14.00
N VAL A 74 3.36 19.60 13.42
CA VAL A 74 1.93 19.85 13.10
C VAL A 74 1.10 19.94 14.38
N ILE A 75 1.30 19.06 15.37
CA ILE A 75 0.58 19.19 16.65
C ILE A 75 1.01 20.45 17.41
N GLU A 76 2.29 20.82 17.40
CA GLU A 76 2.78 22.07 18.00
C GLU A 76 2.19 23.32 17.35
N LEU A 77 1.98 23.32 16.02
CA LEU A 77 1.23 24.39 15.36
C LEU A 77 -0.25 24.37 15.77
N SER A 78 -0.83 23.17 15.87
CA SER A 78 -2.23 22.98 16.22
C SER A 78 -2.53 23.47 17.64
N GLU A 79 -1.62 23.29 18.59
CA GLU A 79 -1.72 23.83 19.95
C GLU A 79 -1.74 25.38 19.99
N LYS A 80 -1.29 26.06 18.93
CA LYS A 80 -1.40 27.53 18.80
C LYS A 80 -2.75 27.97 18.21
N MET A 81 -3.56 27.05 17.69
CA MET A 81 -4.83 27.36 17.05
C MET A 81 -5.91 27.68 18.09
N LYS A 82 -6.49 28.87 18.00
CA LYS A 82 -7.42 29.39 19.03
C LYS A 82 -8.77 28.66 19.08
N ASN A 83 -9.21 28.11 17.95
CA ASN A 83 -10.51 27.49 17.80
C ASN A 83 -10.41 25.98 17.54
N LEU A 84 -9.25 25.38 17.81
CA LEU A 84 -9.06 23.96 17.49
C LEU A 84 -9.98 23.09 18.33
N GLU A 85 -10.85 22.37 17.63
CA GLU A 85 -11.79 21.42 18.21
C GLU A 85 -11.25 20.00 18.15
N VAL A 86 -10.60 19.59 17.05
CA VAL A 86 -10.09 18.22 16.88
C VAL A 86 -8.84 18.15 16.01
N PHE A 87 -7.90 17.31 16.44
CA PHE A 87 -6.74 16.87 15.65
C PHE A 87 -6.89 15.41 15.23
N VAL A 88 -6.98 15.17 13.92
CA VAL A 88 -7.06 13.83 13.34
C VAL A 88 -5.70 13.45 12.78
N HIS A 89 -5.14 12.32 13.20
CA HIS A 89 -3.89 11.77 12.70
C HIS A 89 -4.13 10.47 11.94
N VAL A 90 -3.67 10.39 10.69
CA VAL A 90 -3.65 9.13 9.94
C VAL A 90 -2.35 8.38 10.22
N SER A 91 -2.47 7.28 10.94
CA SER A 91 -1.41 6.31 11.23
C SER A 91 -1.53 5.10 10.29
N THR A 92 -1.32 3.89 10.79
CA THR A 92 -1.53 2.63 10.08
C THR A 92 -1.83 1.51 11.08
N ALA A 93 -2.68 0.55 10.71
CA ALA A 93 -2.93 -0.64 11.52
C ALA A 93 -1.62 -1.41 11.81
N TYR A 94 -0.62 -1.28 10.94
CA TYR A 94 0.66 -1.97 11.04
C TYR A 94 1.68 -1.29 11.94
N CYS A 95 1.37 -0.17 12.60
CA CYS A 95 2.28 0.46 13.57
C CYS A 95 2.53 -0.47 14.76
N ASN A 96 1.61 -1.41 15.02
CA ASN A 96 1.72 -2.43 16.05
C ASN A 96 1.94 -3.84 15.47
N ALA A 97 2.52 -3.95 14.27
CA ALA A 97 2.70 -5.24 13.60
C ALA A 97 3.68 -6.20 14.32
N ASN A 98 4.46 -5.69 15.26
CA ASN A 98 5.33 -6.44 16.18
C ASN A 98 4.56 -7.08 17.35
N VAL A 99 3.33 -6.62 17.65
CA VAL A 99 2.48 -7.15 18.72
C VAL A 99 1.88 -8.50 18.31
N ARG A 100 1.83 -9.44 19.26
CA ARG A 100 1.21 -10.76 19.07
C ARG A 100 -0.22 -10.78 19.60
N GLY A 101 -1.09 -11.55 18.95
CA GLY A 101 -2.46 -11.75 19.39
C GLY A 101 -3.40 -10.66 18.88
N LYS A 102 -4.39 -10.29 19.71
CA LYS A 102 -5.39 -9.28 19.38
C LYS A 102 -4.81 -7.88 19.58
N ILE A 103 -4.95 -7.02 18.57
CA ILE A 103 -4.50 -5.63 18.60
C ILE A 103 -5.74 -4.75 18.79
N LYS A 104 -5.78 -4.05 19.92
CA LYS A 104 -6.90 -3.18 20.32
C LYS A 104 -6.72 -1.78 19.76
N GLU A 105 -7.81 -1.02 19.79
CA GLU A 105 -7.83 0.41 19.47
C GLU A 105 -7.34 1.26 20.67
N GLU A 106 -6.08 1.02 21.05
CA GLU A 106 -5.36 1.75 22.08
C GLU A 106 -3.93 2.07 21.60
N VAL A 107 -3.28 3.05 22.22
CA VAL A 107 -1.87 3.38 21.93
C VAL A 107 -0.98 2.41 22.70
N TYR A 108 -0.12 1.70 21.97
CA TYR A 108 0.85 0.79 22.57
C TYR A 108 2.13 1.56 22.88
N PRO A 109 2.77 1.29 24.03
CA PRO A 109 4.03 1.95 24.38
C PRO A 109 5.14 1.54 23.41
N SER A 110 5.91 2.52 22.95
CA SER A 110 7.19 2.28 22.28
C SER A 110 8.25 1.84 23.31
N TRP A 111 9.27 1.11 22.86
CA TRP A 111 10.42 0.73 23.68
C TRP A 111 11.36 1.90 23.97
N ILE A 112 11.26 2.98 23.19
CA ILE A 112 12.05 4.22 23.31
C ILE A 112 11.16 5.42 22.98
N ASP A 113 11.41 6.56 23.64
CA ASP A 113 10.80 7.83 23.26
C ASP A 113 11.34 8.32 21.91
N GLY A 114 10.50 8.97 21.12
CA GLY A 114 10.90 9.43 19.80
C GLY A 114 12.00 10.50 19.83
N ASN A 115 12.06 11.37 20.85
CA ASN A 115 13.13 12.36 20.96
C ASN A 115 14.44 11.71 21.42
N GLU A 116 14.37 10.78 22.37
CA GLU A 116 15.53 10.01 22.81
C GLU A 116 16.16 9.23 21.65
N LEU A 117 15.34 8.57 20.82
CA LEU A 117 15.79 7.91 19.61
C LEU A 117 16.43 8.89 18.63
N THR A 118 15.86 10.08 18.44
CA THR A 118 16.43 11.12 17.58
C THR A 118 17.82 11.51 18.06
N GLU A 119 17.99 11.85 19.33
CA GLU A 119 19.29 12.23 19.91
C GLU A 119 20.33 11.11 19.80
N MET A 120 19.89 9.86 20.00
CA MET A 120 20.74 8.69 19.85
C MET A 120 21.21 8.53 18.40
N VAL A 121 20.28 8.56 17.44
CA VAL A 121 20.58 8.41 16.02
C VAL A 121 21.44 9.56 15.53
N GLU A 122 21.22 10.80 16.00
CA GLU A 122 22.04 11.98 15.67
C GLU A 122 23.53 11.81 15.93
N LYS A 123 23.88 11.09 17.00
CA LYS A 123 25.27 10.82 17.38
C LYS A 123 25.91 9.64 16.62
N MET A 124 25.16 8.93 15.78
CA MET A 124 25.63 7.76 15.02
C MET A 124 25.99 8.13 13.57
N SER A 125 26.92 7.41 12.94
CA SER A 125 27.15 7.54 11.49
C SER A 125 26.00 6.94 10.67
N ASP A 126 25.81 7.42 9.45
CA ASP A 126 24.77 6.90 8.56
C ASP A 126 25.00 5.43 8.18
N GLU A 127 26.26 5.00 8.07
CA GLU A 127 26.61 3.61 7.85
C GLU A 127 26.17 2.74 9.03
N TYR A 128 26.41 3.20 10.27
CA TYR A 128 26.01 2.46 11.47
C TYR A 128 24.49 2.35 11.55
N VAL A 129 23.77 3.45 11.33
CA VAL A 129 22.29 3.46 11.34
C VAL A 129 21.76 2.51 10.27
N THR A 130 22.32 2.52 9.06
CA THR A 130 21.91 1.63 7.97
C THR A 130 22.14 0.15 8.32
N GLN A 131 23.31 -0.19 8.88
CA GLN A 131 23.64 -1.57 9.24
C GLN A 131 22.83 -2.11 10.42
N ASN A 132 22.53 -1.25 11.40
CA ASN A 132 21.85 -1.60 12.65
C ASN A 132 20.37 -1.19 12.68
N THR A 133 19.78 -0.80 11.54
CA THR A 133 18.39 -0.34 11.47
C THR A 133 17.44 -1.36 12.12
N LYS A 134 17.60 -2.66 11.87
CA LYS A 134 16.70 -3.68 12.42
C LYS A 134 16.62 -3.67 13.94
N ASP A 135 17.73 -3.46 14.62
CA ASP A 135 17.79 -3.44 16.08
C ASP A 135 17.19 -2.14 16.61
N LEU A 136 17.48 -1.01 15.93
CA LEU A 136 16.89 0.31 16.23
C LEU A 136 15.37 0.37 16.01
N LEU A 137 14.77 -0.60 15.30
CA LEU A 137 13.32 -0.65 15.09
C LEU A 137 12.56 -1.38 16.22
N GLY A 138 13.25 -2.00 17.18
CA GLY A 138 12.60 -2.70 18.30
C GLY A 138 11.58 -3.76 17.86
N GLY A 139 11.92 -4.53 16.82
CA GLY A 139 11.07 -5.61 16.29
C GLY A 139 10.02 -5.18 15.26
N HIS A 140 9.93 -3.90 14.91
CA HIS A 140 9.04 -3.44 13.83
C HIS A 140 9.56 -3.86 12.44
N PRO A 141 8.67 -4.09 11.47
CA PRO A 141 9.05 -4.61 10.16
C PRO A 141 9.75 -3.58 9.26
N ASN A 142 9.56 -2.28 9.50
CA ASN A 142 10.17 -1.20 8.72
C ASN A 142 10.11 0.14 9.47
N THR A 143 10.86 1.12 8.96
CA THR A 143 10.96 2.47 9.53
C THR A 143 9.62 3.23 9.51
N TYR A 144 8.76 2.99 8.53
CA TYR A 144 7.44 3.62 8.46
C TYR A 144 6.54 3.20 9.62
N ALA A 145 6.37 1.89 9.85
CA ALA A 145 5.53 1.36 10.93
C ALA A 145 6.02 1.86 12.30
N PHE A 146 7.33 1.81 12.53
CA PHE A 146 7.91 2.25 13.79
C PHE A 146 7.75 3.75 14.02
N THR A 147 8.06 4.58 13.02
CA THR A 147 7.92 6.04 13.17
C THR A 147 6.47 6.47 13.35
N LYS A 148 5.50 5.73 12.78
CA LYS A 148 4.07 5.93 13.09
C LYS A 148 3.74 5.58 14.54
N LEU A 149 4.28 4.49 15.11
CA LEU A 149 4.12 4.20 16.54
C LEU A 149 4.68 5.32 17.42
N LEU A 150 5.86 5.85 17.09
CA LEU A 150 6.46 6.97 17.83
C LEU A 150 5.58 8.23 17.77
N SER A 151 5.00 8.53 16.60
CA SER A 151 4.04 9.63 16.45
C SER A 151 2.81 9.44 17.34
N GLU A 152 2.25 8.23 17.40
CA GLU A 152 1.09 7.96 18.27
C GLU A 152 1.42 8.13 19.75
N ASN A 153 2.59 7.65 20.21
CA ASN A 153 3.05 7.83 21.58
C ASN A 153 3.21 9.32 21.92
N HIS A 154 3.77 10.10 20.99
CA HIS A 154 3.93 11.54 21.16
C HIS A 154 2.59 12.29 21.27
N LEU A 155 1.62 11.93 20.43
CA LEU A 155 0.27 12.48 20.50
C LEU A 155 -0.44 12.06 21.80
N TYR A 156 -0.28 10.81 22.23
CA TYR A 156 -0.84 10.31 23.48
C TYR A 156 -0.33 11.10 24.69
N ASN A 157 0.96 11.48 24.70
CA ASN A 157 1.52 12.31 25.76
C ASN A 157 0.98 13.76 25.77
N ARG A 158 0.38 14.21 24.67
CA ARG A 158 -0.28 15.54 24.50
C ARG A 158 -1.80 15.49 24.50
N ARG A 159 -2.39 14.34 24.85
CA ARG A 159 -3.85 14.11 24.81
C ARG A 159 -4.70 15.07 25.64
N THR A 160 -4.10 15.82 26.55
CA THR A 160 -4.77 16.84 27.38
C THR A 160 -4.76 18.24 26.75
N SER A 161 -3.94 18.47 25.72
CA SER A 161 -3.86 19.77 25.04
C SER A 161 -4.95 19.93 23.99
N VAL A 162 -5.30 18.84 23.28
CA VAL A 162 -6.20 18.84 22.13
C VAL A 162 -6.93 17.49 22.05
N PRO A 163 -8.22 17.44 21.69
CA PRO A 163 -8.90 16.19 21.32
C PRO A 163 -8.25 15.52 20.10
N VAL A 164 -7.95 14.23 20.21
CA VAL A 164 -7.22 13.49 19.16
C VAL A 164 -8.01 12.28 18.68
N ALA A 165 -8.13 12.15 17.36
CA ALA A 165 -8.54 10.93 16.69
C ALA A 165 -7.34 10.33 15.93
N ILE A 166 -6.98 9.08 16.20
CA ILE A 166 -5.99 8.33 15.41
C ILE A 166 -6.74 7.36 14.50
N ILE A 167 -6.52 7.48 13.19
CA ILE A 167 -7.06 6.57 12.18
C ILE A 167 -5.95 5.62 11.75
N ARG A 168 -6.16 4.32 11.90
CA ARG A 168 -5.22 3.27 11.54
C ARG A 168 -5.79 2.44 10.39
N PRO A 169 -5.56 2.85 9.12
CA PRO A 169 -5.93 2.04 7.97
C PRO A 169 -5.00 0.83 7.78
N SER A 170 -5.53 -0.25 7.21
CA SER A 170 -4.72 -1.34 6.62
C SER A 170 -4.22 -0.96 5.22
N VAL A 171 -4.11 -1.91 4.27
CA VAL A 171 -3.62 -1.62 2.92
C VAL A 171 -4.68 -0.86 2.12
N VAL A 172 -4.43 0.42 1.87
CA VAL A 172 -5.34 1.28 1.09
C VAL A 172 -5.15 1.03 -0.42
N LEU A 173 -6.21 0.69 -1.13
CA LEU A 173 -6.23 0.64 -2.60
C LEU A 173 -6.93 1.88 -3.19
N GLY A 174 -7.46 1.77 -4.42
CA GLY A 174 -8.21 2.84 -5.04
C GLY A 174 -9.51 3.15 -4.28
N THR A 175 -10.14 4.25 -4.64
CA THR A 175 -11.48 4.59 -4.15
C THR A 175 -12.52 3.58 -4.65
N MET A 176 -13.51 3.29 -3.82
CA MET A 176 -14.61 2.40 -4.18
C MET A 176 -15.73 3.15 -4.90
N LYS A 177 -16.08 4.34 -4.41
CA LYS A 177 -17.19 5.18 -4.89
C LYS A 177 -16.72 6.60 -5.20
N GLU A 178 -16.10 7.28 -4.25
CA GLU A 178 -15.91 8.74 -4.31
C GLU A 178 -14.43 9.18 -4.31
N PRO A 179 -14.10 10.35 -4.90
CA PRO A 179 -14.96 11.15 -5.77
C PRO A 179 -15.10 10.54 -7.18
N ILE A 180 -14.23 9.60 -7.54
CA ILE A 180 -14.25 8.86 -8.80
C ILE A 180 -13.87 7.42 -8.49
N PRO A 181 -14.64 6.39 -8.88
CA PRO A 181 -14.28 4.99 -8.61
C PRO A 181 -12.94 4.58 -9.22
N GLY A 182 -12.14 3.86 -8.44
CA GLY A 182 -10.83 3.34 -8.85
C GLY A 182 -9.72 4.39 -8.90
N TRP A 183 -9.96 5.61 -8.40
CA TRP A 183 -8.94 6.65 -8.38
C TRP A 183 -7.70 6.18 -7.62
N VAL A 184 -6.54 6.34 -8.28
CA VAL A 184 -5.25 6.00 -7.69
C VAL A 184 -4.16 6.91 -8.26
N GLU A 185 -3.49 7.63 -7.36
CA GLU A 185 -2.44 8.59 -7.74
C GLU A 185 -1.11 7.88 -8.05
N ASN A 186 -0.76 6.87 -7.25
CA ASN A 186 0.51 6.18 -7.35
C ASN A 186 0.40 4.70 -6.94
N VAL A 187 1.47 3.95 -7.22
CA VAL A 187 1.55 2.50 -6.94
C VAL A 187 2.61 2.19 -5.86
N GLN A 188 2.81 3.10 -4.91
CA GLN A 188 3.85 2.90 -3.88
C GLN A 188 3.45 1.84 -2.84
N ASN A 189 2.15 1.65 -2.60
CA ASN A 189 1.68 0.56 -1.74
C ASN A 189 1.70 -0.79 -2.50
N GLY A 190 1.99 -1.86 -1.76
CA GLY A 190 2.19 -3.20 -2.35
C GLY A 190 0.98 -3.77 -3.08
N GLY A 191 -0.23 -3.43 -2.63
CA GLY A 191 -1.47 -3.90 -3.24
C GLY A 191 -1.65 -3.34 -4.66
N VAL A 192 -1.68 -2.02 -4.79
CA VAL A 192 -1.82 -1.37 -6.11
C VAL A 192 -0.62 -1.68 -7.01
N ALA A 193 0.61 -1.75 -6.46
CA ALA A 193 1.79 -2.18 -7.20
C ALA A 193 1.59 -3.55 -7.85
N PHE A 194 0.98 -4.50 -7.15
CA PHE A 194 0.68 -5.81 -7.68
C PHE A 194 -0.29 -5.73 -8.87
N ILE A 195 -1.39 -4.98 -8.75
CA ILE A 195 -2.34 -4.76 -9.85
C ILE A 195 -1.62 -4.17 -11.07
N ALA A 196 -0.81 -3.13 -10.86
CA ALA A 196 -0.12 -2.43 -11.94
C ALA A 196 0.91 -3.32 -12.64
N GLY A 197 1.72 -4.06 -11.88
CA GLY A 197 2.75 -4.95 -12.42
C GLY A 197 2.17 -6.21 -13.07
N ALA A 198 1.13 -6.79 -12.50
CA ALA A 198 0.42 -7.93 -13.07
C ALA A 198 -0.31 -7.54 -14.37
N GLY A 199 -0.94 -6.36 -14.40
CA GLY A 199 -1.61 -5.83 -15.60
C GLY A 199 -0.69 -5.57 -16.79
N LYS A 200 0.62 -5.40 -16.56
CA LYS A 200 1.66 -5.31 -17.60
C LYS A 200 2.39 -6.63 -17.86
N GLY A 201 2.04 -7.72 -17.16
CA GLY A 201 2.73 -9.00 -17.28
C GLY A 201 4.15 -9.01 -16.73
N VAL A 202 4.54 -7.96 -15.99
CA VAL A 202 5.89 -7.82 -15.42
C VAL A 202 5.97 -8.61 -14.12
N PHE A 203 4.91 -8.63 -13.31
CA PHE A 203 4.89 -9.43 -12.09
C PHE A 203 4.31 -10.81 -12.38
N ARG A 204 5.14 -11.84 -12.16
CA ARG A 204 4.84 -13.24 -12.51
C ARG A 204 4.98 -14.18 -11.31
N THR A 205 5.62 -13.74 -10.24
CA THR A 205 5.70 -14.43 -8.96
C THR A 205 5.78 -13.39 -7.85
N ILE A 206 5.18 -13.67 -6.70
CA ILE A 206 5.33 -12.88 -5.46
C ILE A 206 5.60 -13.82 -4.29
N MET A 207 6.25 -13.31 -3.25
CA MET A 207 6.48 -14.06 -2.01
C MET A 207 5.35 -13.80 -1.01
N GLY A 208 4.67 -14.86 -0.56
CA GLY A 208 3.59 -14.75 0.42
C GLY A 208 3.00 -16.10 0.78
N ASP A 209 2.22 -16.13 1.85
CA ASP A 209 1.40 -17.27 2.22
C ASP A 209 -0.03 -17.01 1.73
N HIS A 210 -0.44 -17.81 0.74
CA HIS A 210 -1.70 -17.68 0.03
C HIS A 210 -2.93 -17.85 0.94
N THR A 211 -2.77 -18.46 2.12
CA THR A 211 -3.84 -18.64 3.13
C THR A 211 -4.05 -17.43 4.03
N LYS A 212 -3.13 -16.45 4.01
CA LYS A 212 -3.18 -15.28 4.89
C LYS A 212 -4.16 -14.23 4.36
N ILE A 213 -4.72 -13.47 5.29
CA ILE A 213 -5.66 -12.40 5.01
C ILE A 213 -4.86 -11.22 4.46
N SER A 214 -5.29 -10.72 3.30
CA SER A 214 -4.81 -9.48 2.72
C SER A 214 -5.73 -8.36 3.17
N ASP A 215 -5.43 -7.75 4.33
CA ASP A 215 -6.28 -6.71 4.89
C ASP A 215 -6.21 -5.43 4.04
N ILE A 216 -7.30 -5.17 3.31
CA ILE A 216 -7.42 -4.13 2.29
C ILE A 216 -8.62 -3.23 2.61
N VAL A 217 -8.48 -1.93 2.40
CA VAL A 217 -9.59 -0.97 2.52
C VAL A 217 -9.61 0.04 1.36
N PRO A 218 -10.79 0.56 0.97
CA PRO A 218 -10.90 1.68 0.03
C PRO A 218 -10.42 3.01 0.60
N CYS A 219 -9.82 3.84 -0.26
CA CYS A 219 -9.30 5.16 0.12
C CYS A 219 -10.41 6.08 0.64
N ASP A 220 -11.56 6.08 0.00
CA ASP A 220 -12.75 6.85 0.38
C ASP A 220 -13.36 6.37 1.70
N THR A 221 -13.34 5.06 1.99
CA THR A 221 -13.73 4.56 3.32
C THR A 221 -12.83 5.11 4.44
N VAL A 222 -11.51 5.21 4.20
CA VAL A 222 -10.57 5.81 5.17
C VAL A 222 -10.81 7.32 5.32
N ALA A 223 -11.11 8.01 4.22
CA ALA A 223 -11.43 9.44 4.24
C ALA A 223 -12.73 9.70 5.03
N ASN A 224 -13.78 8.91 4.77
CA ASN A 224 -15.05 8.98 5.49
C ASN A 224 -14.87 8.70 6.98
N MET A 225 -14.11 7.66 7.34
CA MET A 225 -13.83 7.35 8.74
C MET A 225 -13.05 8.47 9.43
N SER A 226 -12.10 9.11 8.73
CA SER A 226 -11.37 10.25 9.27
C SER A 226 -12.33 11.40 9.63
N ILE A 227 -13.26 11.72 8.73
CA ILE A 227 -14.23 12.81 8.94
C ILE A 227 -15.21 12.46 10.07
N ALA A 228 -15.78 11.25 10.03
CA ALA A 228 -16.73 10.78 11.05
C ALA A 228 -16.08 10.67 12.44
N ALA A 229 -14.82 10.22 12.51
CA ALA A 229 -14.05 10.16 13.76
C ALA A 229 -13.76 11.55 14.34
N ALA A 230 -13.55 12.57 13.49
CA ALA A 230 -13.41 13.95 13.95
C ALA A 230 -14.68 14.38 14.70
N TRP A 231 -15.85 14.15 14.11
CA TRP A 231 -17.14 14.42 14.74
C TRP A 231 -17.36 13.61 16.03
N ASP A 232 -17.02 12.32 16.05
CA ASP A 232 -17.18 11.49 17.24
C ASP A 232 -16.32 11.99 18.40
N VAL A 233 -15.05 12.30 18.15
CA VAL A 233 -14.14 12.84 19.17
C VAL A 233 -14.62 14.19 19.67
N PHE A 234 -15.03 15.10 18.78
CA PHE A 234 -15.58 16.41 19.14
C PHE A 234 -16.77 16.28 20.10
N THR A 235 -17.74 15.44 19.75
CA THR A 235 -18.99 15.28 20.54
C THR A 235 -18.80 14.64 21.91
N GLN A 236 -17.65 14.01 22.17
CA GLN A 236 -17.33 13.41 23.47
C GLN A 236 -16.55 14.36 24.40
N GLY A 237 -16.11 15.51 23.89
CA GLY A 237 -15.54 16.59 24.69
C GLY A 237 -14.02 16.75 24.59
N LYS A 238 -13.54 17.83 25.22
CA LYS A 238 -12.22 18.44 24.99
C LYS A 238 -10.98 17.61 25.40
N ASN A 239 -11.16 16.50 26.12
CA ASN A 239 -10.06 15.61 26.55
C ASN A 239 -10.15 14.22 25.90
N THR A 240 -10.92 14.09 24.82
CA THR A 240 -11.16 12.80 24.17
C THR A 240 -9.95 12.41 23.33
N PHE A 241 -9.46 11.18 23.55
CA PHE A 241 -8.45 10.55 22.73
C PHE A 241 -8.96 9.19 22.28
N LYS A 242 -9.09 8.98 20.97
CA LYS A 242 -9.56 7.71 20.42
C LYS A 242 -8.72 7.22 19.26
N VAL A 243 -8.60 5.90 19.18
CA VAL A 243 -8.00 5.20 18.05
C VAL A 243 -9.11 4.46 17.30
N TYR A 244 -9.05 4.46 15.98
CA TYR A 244 -9.98 3.76 15.11
C TYR A 244 -9.21 2.89 14.12
N HIS A 245 -9.52 1.59 14.10
CA HIS A 245 -9.00 0.68 13.08
C HIS A 245 -9.93 0.73 11.85
N CYS A 246 -9.38 1.14 10.71
CA CYS A 246 -10.05 1.03 9.41
C CYS A 246 -9.49 -0.20 8.70
N THR A 247 -10.05 -1.36 9.01
CA THR A 247 -9.52 -2.67 8.60
C THR A 247 -10.63 -3.61 8.19
N SER A 248 -10.39 -4.42 7.16
CA SER A 248 -11.33 -5.42 6.66
C SER A 248 -11.16 -6.81 7.29
N GLY A 249 -9.98 -7.09 7.87
CA GLY A 249 -9.54 -8.47 8.10
C GLY A 249 -10.39 -9.30 9.05
N LEU A 250 -11.17 -8.69 9.95
CA LEU A 250 -12.10 -9.42 10.83
C LEU A 250 -13.52 -9.46 10.29
N ASP A 251 -13.99 -8.33 9.78
CA ASP A 251 -15.40 -8.13 9.49
C ASP A 251 -15.76 -8.48 8.04
N ASN A 252 -14.79 -8.48 7.11
CA ASN A 252 -14.97 -8.88 5.71
C ASN A 252 -13.64 -9.37 5.09
N PRO A 253 -13.10 -10.53 5.48
CA PRO A 253 -11.75 -10.95 5.07
C PRO A 253 -11.66 -11.35 3.58
N ILE A 254 -10.55 -10.97 2.94
CA ILE A 254 -10.09 -11.55 1.67
C ILE A 254 -8.72 -12.21 1.84
N THR A 255 -8.55 -13.43 1.34
CA THR A 255 -7.24 -14.11 1.36
C THR A 255 -6.32 -13.56 0.27
N LEU A 256 -5.01 -13.65 0.49
CA LEU A 256 -4.00 -13.27 -0.51
C LEU A 256 -4.18 -14.06 -1.82
N ASP A 257 -4.55 -15.35 -1.73
CA ASP A 257 -4.90 -16.15 -2.90
C ASP A 257 -6.08 -15.57 -3.68
N SER A 258 -7.18 -15.24 -2.99
CA SER A 258 -8.39 -14.69 -3.61
C SER A 258 -8.11 -13.33 -4.24
N TYR A 259 -7.38 -12.45 -3.54
CA TYR A 259 -6.93 -11.17 -4.07
C TYR A 259 -6.11 -11.33 -5.35
N CYS A 260 -5.11 -12.23 -5.34
CA CYS A 260 -4.29 -12.49 -6.51
C CYS A 260 -5.09 -13.07 -7.68
N LYS A 261 -5.96 -14.06 -7.43
CA LYS A 261 -6.80 -14.69 -8.45
C LYS A 261 -7.77 -13.71 -9.10
N LEU A 262 -8.51 -12.94 -8.29
CA LEU A 262 -9.43 -11.91 -8.79
C LEU A 262 -8.69 -10.86 -9.59
N THR A 263 -7.54 -10.38 -9.10
CA THR A 263 -6.70 -9.42 -9.83
C THR A 263 -6.27 -9.98 -11.19
N ILE A 264 -5.74 -11.21 -11.23
CA ILE A 264 -5.29 -11.85 -12.47
C ILE A 264 -6.45 -12.05 -13.45
N GLN A 265 -7.61 -12.50 -12.96
CA GLN A 265 -8.81 -12.61 -13.78
C GLN A 265 -9.20 -11.27 -14.41
N LYS A 266 -9.26 -10.21 -13.61
CA LYS A 266 -9.69 -8.89 -14.07
C LYS A 266 -8.68 -8.19 -14.97
N VAL A 267 -7.37 -8.37 -14.78
CA VAL A 267 -6.37 -7.83 -15.74
C VAL A 267 -6.36 -8.60 -17.08
N ILE A 268 -6.76 -9.87 -17.10
CA ILE A 268 -6.96 -10.62 -18.35
C ILE A 268 -8.24 -10.15 -19.07
N GLU A 269 -9.29 -9.85 -18.31
CA GLU A 269 -10.57 -9.33 -18.82
C GLU A 269 -10.43 -7.91 -19.37
N TYR A 270 -9.66 -7.06 -18.67
CA TYR A 270 -9.41 -5.65 -18.97
C TYR A 270 -7.91 -5.37 -19.18
N PRO A 271 -7.28 -5.93 -20.23
CA PRO A 271 -5.85 -5.80 -20.41
C PRO A 271 -5.44 -4.37 -20.73
N CYS A 272 -4.26 -4.02 -20.22
CA CYS A 272 -3.55 -2.81 -20.62
C CYS A 272 -2.99 -2.97 -22.04
N LYS A 273 -2.64 -1.86 -22.70
CA LYS A 273 -1.71 -1.89 -23.84
C LYS A 273 -0.32 -2.36 -23.40
N GLU A 274 0.46 -2.87 -24.35
CA GLU A 274 1.90 -3.18 -24.16
C GLU A 274 2.16 -4.14 -22.98
N VAL A 275 1.33 -5.17 -22.85
CA VAL A 275 1.56 -6.27 -21.91
C VAL A 275 2.78 -7.05 -22.38
N LEU A 276 3.76 -7.24 -21.48
CA LEU A 276 5.01 -7.92 -21.80
C LEU A 276 4.85 -9.44 -21.88
N TRP A 277 4.05 -10.00 -20.98
CA TRP A 277 3.81 -11.43 -20.88
C TRP A 277 2.38 -11.70 -20.43
N TYR A 278 1.80 -12.85 -20.80
CA TYR A 278 0.45 -13.21 -20.37
C TYR A 278 0.34 -13.19 -18.83
N PRO A 279 -0.57 -12.41 -18.22
CA PRO A 279 -0.71 -12.32 -16.78
C PRO A 279 -1.02 -13.69 -16.17
N SER A 280 -0.12 -14.16 -15.32
CA SER A 280 -0.21 -15.47 -14.67
C SER A 280 0.51 -15.47 -13.32
N ALA A 281 0.49 -14.33 -12.61
CA ALA A 281 1.26 -14.15 -11.40
C ALA A 281 0.83 -15.12 -10.30
N LYS A 282 1.79 -15.71 -9.59
CA LYS A 282 1.53 -16.69 -8.52
C LYS A 282 2.13 -16.25 -7.20
N CYS A 283 1.38 -16.45 -6.12
CA CYS A 283 1.85 -16.22 -4.76
C CYS A 283 2.55 -17.47 -4.22
N ARG A 284 3.80 -17.39 -3.79
CA ARG A 284 4.59 -18.55 -3.39
C ARG A 284 5.13 -18.41 -1.97
N MET A 285 4.95 -19.46 -1.18
CA MET A 285 5.40 -19.48 0.21
C MET A 285 6.88 -19.84 0.34
N ASN A 286 7.34 -20.81 -0.44
CA ASN A 286 8.72 -21.32 -0.36
C ASN A 286 9.73 -20.28 -0.91
N PRO A 287 10.68 -19.78 -0.09
CA PRO A 287 11.63 -18.75 -0.53
C PRO A 287 12.54 -19.20 -1.67
N LEU A 288 13.05 -20.44 -1.64
CA LEU A 288 13.94 -20.96 -2.67
C LEU A 288 13.22 -21.05 -4.02
N ARG A 289 12.00 -21.60 -4.03
CA ARG A 289 11.16 -21.67 -5.22
C ARG A 289 10.81 -20.28 -5.74
N THR A 290 10.54 -19.34 -4.84
CA THR A 290 10.26 -17.95 -5.23
C THR A 290 11.48 -17.31 -5.88
N SER A 291 12.67 -17.45 -5.29
CA SER A 291 13.93 -16.94 -5.84
C SER A 291 14.24 -17.54 -7.21
N PHE A 292 13.99 -18.84 -7.40
CA PHE A 292 14.11 -19.50 -8.71
C PHE A 292 13.22 -18.82 -9.77
N PHE A 293 11.95 -18.58 -9.45
CA PHE A 293 11.04 -17.92 -10.41
C PHE A 293 11.32 -16.42 -10.58
N VAL A 294 11.83 -15.73 -9.57
CA VAL A 294 12.30 -14.34 -9.72
C VAL A 294 13.48 -14.30 -10.69
N LEU A 295 14.45 -15.20 -10.54
CA LEU A 295 15.57 -15.30 -11.48
C LEU A 295 15.04 -15.56 -12.90
N LEU A 296 14.20 -16.57 -13.06
CA LEU A 296 13.73 -17.03 -14.37
C LEU A 296 12.76 -16.06 -15.07
N TYR A 297 11.79 -15.51 -14.34
CA TYR A 297 10.71 -14.71 -14.93
C TYR A 297 10.93 -13.21 -14.86
N HIS A 298 11.86 -12.74 -14.02
CA HIS A 298 12.10 -11.31 -13.83
C HIS A 298 13.51 -10.90 -14.22
N LEU A 299 14.53 -11.53 -13.63
CA LEU A 299 15.92 -11.09 -13.82
C LEU A 299 16.49 -11.47 -15.19
N LEU A 300 16.38 -12.75 -15.60
CA LEU A 300 16.91 -13.19 -16.90
C LEU A 300 16.24 -12.46 -18.08
N PRO A 301 14.90 -12.31 -18.14
CA PRO A 301 14.26 -11.55 -19.21
C PRO A 301 14.65 -10.07 -19.18
N ALA A 302 14.80 -9.48 -17.99
CA ALA A 302 15.23 -8.09 -17.86
C ALA A 302 16.68 -7.88 -18.33
N LEU A 303 17.58 -8.82 -18.04
CA LEU A 303 18.96 -8.79 -18.54
C LEU A 303 18.99 -8.89 -20.07
N PHE A 304 18.24 -9.83 -20.64
CA PHE A 304 18.11 -9.98 -22.09
C PHE A 304 17.61 -8.69 -22.75
N LEU A 305 16.51 -8.13 -22.24
CA LEU A 305 15.96 -6.86 -22.75
C LEU A 305 16.94 -5.69 -22.57
N HIS A 306 17.68 -5.64 -21.47
CA HIS A 306 18.68 -4.61 -21.24
C HIS A 306 19.81 -4.66 -22.27
N ILE A 307 20.33 -5.86 -22.58
CA ILE A 307 21.35 -6.07 -23.61
C ILE A 307 20.81 -5.66 -24.99
N MET A 308 19.60 -6.12 -25.34
CA MET A 308 18.96 -5.74 -26.60
C MET A 308 18.79 -4.22 -26.74
N GLU A 309 18.35 -3.53 -25.69
CA GLU A 309 18.19 -2.08 -25.75
C GLU A 309 19.52 -1.36 -25.90
N ARG A 310 20.57 -1.81 -25.19
CA ARG A 310 21.94 -1.28 -25.36
C ARG A 310 22.46 -1.46 -26.77
N CYS A 311 22.28 -2.64 -27.37
CA CYS A 311 22.64 -2.89 -28.77
C CYS A 311 21.86 -2.00 -29.75
N ASN A 312 20.65 -1.57 -29.39
CA ASN A 312 19.83 -0.64 -30.18
C ASN A 312 20.06 0.85 -29.83
N GLY A 313 21.12 1.18 -29.09
CA GLY A 313 21.45 2.55 -28.69
C GLY A 313 20.48 3.17 -27.67
N LYS A 314 19.60 2.36 -27.06
CA LYS A 314 18.66 2.80 -26.02
C LYS A 314 19.26 2.56 -24.64
N ASN A 315 18.92 3.44 -23.70
CA ASN A 315 19.39 3.35 -22.32
C ASN A 315 18.23 3.43 -21.32
N ARG A 316 17.27 2.49 -21.41
CA ARG A 316 16.18 2.46 -20.41
C ARG A 316 16.63 1.74 -19.13
N PRO A 317 16.15 2.18 -17.95
CA PRO A 317 16.58 1.64 -16.66
C PRO A 317 15.84 0.34 -16.29
N ILE A 318 15.81 -0.66 -17.19
CA ILE A 318 15.10 -1.94 -17.01
C ILE A 318 15.52 -2.64 -15.72
N ILE A 319 16.84 -2.75 -15.48
CA ILE A 319 17.39 -3.41 -14.29
C ILE A 319 16.97 -2.68 -13.01
N SER A 320 16.94 -1.34 -13.02
CA SER A 320 16.51 -0.55 -11.87
C SER A 320 15.04 -0.79 -11.52
N TYR A 321 14.16 -1.02 -12.50
CA TYR A 321 12.77 -1.39 -12.24
C TYR A 321 12.66 -2.77 -11.56
N GLN A 322 13.44 -3.76 -12.01
CA GLN A 322 13.45 -5.08 -11.36
C GLN A 322 14.01 -5.03 -9.93
N GLN A 323 15.06 -4.25 -9.69
CA GLN A 323 15.60 -4.04 -8.35
C GLN A 323 14.58 -3.39 -7.40
N LYS A 324 13.78 -2.42 -7.90
CA LYS A 324 12.69 -1.81 -7.14
C LYS A 324 11.60 -2.85 -6.82
N PHE A 325 11.24 -3.67 -7.80
CA PHE A 325 10.26 -4.74 -7.60
C PHE A 325 10.72 -5.76 -6.54
N ILE A 326 11.94 -6.28 -6.65
CA ILE A 326 12.46 -7.29 -5.70
C ILE A 326 12.51 -6.71 -4.28
N ARG A 327 13.00 -5.46 -4.12
CA ARG A 327 12.99 -4.77 -2.83
C ARG A 327 11.56 -4.61 -2.28
N GLY A 328 10.63 -4.13 -3.11
CA GLY A 328 9.22 -4.00 -2.74
C GLY A 328 8.60 -5.33 -2.28
N MET A 329 8.84 -6.41 -3.03
CA MET A 329 8.38 -7.75 -2.69
C MET A 329 8.93 -8.21 -1.33
N MET A 330 10.20 -7.95 -1.05
CA MET A 330 10.81 -8.29 0.25
C MET A 330 10.16 -7.53 1.41
N TYR A 331 9.90 -6.22 1.26
CA TYR A 331 9.20 -5.44 2.28
C TYR A 331 7.78 -5.93 2.54
N VAL A 332 7.05 -6.29 1.47
CA VAL A 332 5.67 -6.78 1.58
C VAL A 332 5.62 -8.21 2.13
N SER A 333 6.67 -9.01 1.94
CA SER A 333 6.70 -10.42 2.36
C SER A 333 6.50 -10.62 3.87
N PHE A 334 6.86 -9.64 4.70
CA PHE A 334 6.58 -9.69 6.14
C PHE A 334 5.06 -9.73 6.40
N PHE A 335 4.31 -8.87 5.70
CA PHE A 335 2.86 -8.73 5.80
C PHE A 335 2.13 -9.87 5.11
N ALA A 336 2.55 -10.24 3.90
CA ALA A 336 1.95 -11.30 3.10
C ALA A 336 2.08 -12.72 3.71
N LYS A 337 2.81 -12.89 4.81
CA LYS A 337 3.02 -14.17 5.51
C LYS A 337 2.36 -14.25 6.89
N ARG A 338 1.66 -13.19 7.31
CA ARG A 338 1.14 -13.05 8.67
C ARG A 338 -0.29 -12.55 8.64
N ASN A 339 -1.03 -12.89 9.70
CA ASN A 339 -2.35 -12.34 9.97
C ASN A 339 -2.27 -11.53 11.26
N TRP A 340 -3.06 -10.48 11.31
CA TRP A 340 -3.30 -9.69 12.51
C TRP A 340 -4.80 -9.69 12.81
N HIS A 341 -5.13 -9.60 14.09
CA HIS A 341 -6.52 -9.46 14.54
C HIS A 341 -6.69 -8.04 15.09
N PHE A 342 -7.04 -7.12 14.20
CA PHE A 342 -7.30 -5.71 14.53
C PHE A 342 -8.75 -5.57 15.03
N GLU A 343 -8.94 -5.29 16.31
CA GLU A 343 -10.27 -5.03 16.87
C GLU A 343 -10.84 -3.71 16.33
N THR A 344 -12.13 -3.67 16.00
CA THR A 344 -12.81 -2.53 15.35
C THR A 344 -13.93 -1.96 16.23
N ARG A 345 -13.78 -2.01 17.56
CA ARG A 345 -14.82 -1.62 18.52
C ARG A 345 -15.22 -0.15 18.42
N ASN A 346 -14.26 0.77 18.43
CA ASN A 346 -14.48 2.20 18.29
C ASN A 346 -15.01 2.54 16.89
N ALA A 347 -14.51 1.88 15.84
CA ALA A 347 -15.04 2.04 14.49
C ALA A 347 -16.52 1.63 14.38
N LYS A 348 -16.92 0.51 15.01
CA LYS A 348 -18.32 0.06 15.08
C LYS A 348 -19.18 1.03 15.90
N ALA A 349 -18.72 1.42 17.09
CA ALA A 349 -19.42 2.37 17.93
C ALA A 349 -19.61 3.75 17.27
N LEU A 350 -18.63 4.19 16.48
CA LEU A 350 -18.73 5.39 15.64
C LEU A 350 -19.90 5.28 14.66
N MET A 351 -19.97 4.16 13.91
CA MET A 351 -21.05 3.93 12.94
C MET A 351 -22.43 3.83 13.59
N GLU A 352 -22.54 3.20 14.76
CA GLU A 352 -23.79 3.10 15.52
C GLU A 352 -24.30 4.45 16.04
N ARG A 353 -23.40 5.42 16.26
CA ARG A 353 -23.74 6.75 16.75
C ARG A 353 -24.14 7.73 15.63
N MET A 354 -23.75 7.46 14.39
CA MET A 354 -24.10 8.31 13.27
C MET A 354 -25.61 8.24 12.99
N SER A 355 -26.19 9.37 12.56
CA SER A 355 -27.54 9.35 12.01
C SER A 355 -27.57 8.51 10.73
N ALA A 356 -28.74 7.97 10.34
CA ALA A 356 -28.85 7.22 9.08
C ALA A 356 -28.39 8.04 7.85
N LYS A 357 -28.61 9.36 7.88
CA LYS A 357 -28.16 10.27 6.82
C LYS A 357 -26.64 10.43 6.80
N ASP A 358 -26.01 10.58 7.96
CA ASP A 358 -24.55 10.74 8.04
C ASP A 358 -23.84 9.41 7.76
N ALA A 359 -24.43 8.28 8.15
CA ALA A 359 -23.91 6.95 7.85
C ALA A 359 -23.94 6.62 6.34
N ASP A 360 -24.89 7.20 5.59
CA ASP A 360 -24.93 7.11 4.13
C ASP A 360 -23.91 8.06 3.48
N LEU A 361 -23.79 9.29 3.98
CA LEU A 361 -22.86 10.30 3.45
C LEU A 361 -21.39 9.98 3.74
N PHE A 362 -21.10 9.45 4.93
CA PHE A 362 -19.77 9.08 5.41
C PHE A 362 -19.69 7.57 5.61
N ASP A 363 -20.00 6.81 4.56
CA ASP A 363 -20.03 5.34 4.60
C ASP A 363 -18.66 4.77 4.98
N CYS A 364 -18.58 4.22 6.19
CA CYS A 364 -17.38 3.59 6.77
C CYS A 364 -17.49 2.06 6.83
N ASP A 365 -18.59 1.49 6.36
CA ASP A 365 -18.92 0.08 6.57
C ASP A 365 -18.18 -0.82 5.58
N ILE A 366 -17.07 -1.41 6.05
CA ILE A 366 -16.23 -2.30 5.26
C ILE A 366 -16.95 -3.62 4.89
N THR A 367 -18.04 -3.98 5.57
CA THR A 367 -18.80 -5.21 5.26
C THR A 367 -19.55 -5.12 3.94
N LYS A 368 -19.78 -3.90 3.44
CA LYS A 368 -20.42 -3.64 2.14
C LYS A 368 -19.49 -3.86 0.93
N ILE A 369 -18.21 -4.12 1.16
CA ILE A 369 -17.25 -4.33 0.07
C ILE A 369 -17.55 -5.66 -0.62
N ASP A 370 -18.05 -5.59 -1.86
CA ASP A 370 -18.07 -6.74 -2.76
C ASP A 370 -16.69 -6.90 -3.42
N TRP A 371 -15.92 -7.89 -2.96
CA TRP A 371 -14.53 -8.08 -3.38
C TRP A 371 -14.34 -8.21 -4.89
N PRO A 372 -15.12 -9.02 -5.65
CA PRO A 372 -14.98 -9.11 -7.10
C PRO A 372 -15.18 -7.76 -7.80
N SER A 373 -16.25 -7.02 -7.47
CA SER A 373 -16.53 -5.72 -8.08
C SER A 373 -15.51 -4.67 -7.67
N TYR A 374 -15.08 -4.65 -6.41
CA TYR A 374 -14.11 -3.68 -5.93
C TYR A 374 -12.71 -3.88 -6.55
N ILE A 375 -12.27 -5.14 -6.70
CA ILE A 375 -11.01 -5.46 -7.38
C ILE A 375 -11.09 -5.11 -8.87
N GLU A 376 -12.23 -5.31 -9.52
CA GLU A 376 -12.46 -4.83 -10.89
C GLU A 376 -12.32 -3.32 -11.01
N THR A 377 -12.97 -2.57 -10.12
CA THR A 377 -12.84 -1.10 -10.03
C THR A 377 -11.39 -0.68 -9.86
N CYS A 378 -10.63 -1.33 -8.99
CA CYS A 378 -9.20 -1.04 -8.80
C CYS A 378 -8.37 -1.35 -10.06
N VAL A 379 -8.65 -2.46 -10.76
CA VAL A 379 -7.96 -2.82 -12.01
C VAL A 379 -8.23 -1.79 -13.12
N LEU A 380 -9.48 -1.39 -13.29
CA LEU A 380 -9.88 -0.36 -14.25
C LEU A 380 -9.25 0.99 -13.90
N GLY A 381 -9.23 1.33 -12.61
CA GLY A 381 -8.57 2.50 -12.07
C GLY A 381 -7.08 2.56 -12.36
N VAL A 382 -6.34 1.49 -12.05
CA VAL A 382 -4.90 1.38 -12.36
C VAL A 382 -4.64 1.45 -13.86
N ARG A 383 -5.48 0.81 -14.68
CA ARG A 383 -5.38 0.88 -16.13
C ARG A 383 -5.56 2.33 -16.63
N HIS A 384 -6.53 3.04 -16.09
CA HIS A 384 -6.87 4.39 -16.54
C HIS A 384 -5.94 5.46 -15.96
N PHE A 385 -5.83 5.58 -14.64
CA PHE A 385 -5.15 6.68 -13.97
C PHE A 385 -3.62 6.48 -13.91
N TYR A 386 -3.17 5.26 -13.61
CA TYR A 386 -1.73 4.99 -13.48
C TYR A 386 -1.07 4.65 -14.83
N HIS A 387 -1.60 3.67 -15.57
CA HIS A 387 -1.04 3.29 -16.88
C HIS A 387 -1.43 4.23 -18.03
N ARG A 388 -2.33 5.19 -17.77
CA ARG A 388 -2.83 6.17 -18.75
C ARG A 388 -3.35 5.50 -20.02
N ASP A 389 -4.06 4.39 -19.86
CA ASP A 389 -4.56 3.59 -20.97
C ASP A 389 -6.03 3.85 -21.23
N SER A 390 -6.32 4.53 -22.35
CA SER A 390 -7.68 4.91 -22.72
C SER A 390 -8.60 3.70 -22.91
N PRO A 391 -9.89 3.77 -22.55
CA PRO A 391 -10.86 2.70 -22.86
C PRO A 391 -10.86 2.28 -24.34
N LYS A 392 -10.52 3.20 -25.26
CA LYS A 392 -10.44 2.95 -26.71
C LYS A 392 -9.39 1.90 -27.10
N THR A 393 -8.36 1.66 -26.28
CA THR A 393 -7.30 0.69 -26.58
C THR A 393 -7.66 -0.75 -26.23
N LEU A 394 -8.75 -0.95 -25.46
CA LEU A 394 -9.13 -2.26 -24.90
C LEU A 394 -9.31 -3.34 -25.98
N ARG A 395 -9.96 -3.02 -27.10
CA ARG A 395 -10.18 -3.97 -28.20
C ARG A 395 -8.86 -4.49 -28.77
N ARG A 396 -7.89 -3.60 -28.99
CA ARG A 396 -6.56 -3.97 -29.51
C ARG A 396 -5.77 -4.76 -28.46
N ALA A 397 -5.83 -4.33 -27.20
CA ALA A 397 -5.19 -5.04 -26.09
C ALA A 397 -5.70 -6.48 -25.94
N LYS A 398 -7.01 -6.71 -26.10
CA LYS A 398 -7.60 -8.08 -26.10
C LYS A 398 -7.07 -8.98 -27.21
N VAL A 399 -6.76 -8.44 -28.40
CA VAL A 399 -6.14 -9.21 -29.48
C VAL A 399 -4.70 -9.59 -29.11
N SER A 400 -3.90 -8.64 -28.63
CA SER A 400 -2.54 -8.92 -28.14
C SER A 400 -2.54 -9.96 -27.03
N MET A 401 -3.52 -9.94 -26.13
CA MET A 401 -3.67 -10.94 -25.07
C MET A 401 -3.93 -12.36 -25.58
N LYS A 402 -4.67 -12.54 -26.69
CA LYS A 402 -4.86 -13.87 -27.29
C LYS A 402 -3.54 -14.44 -27.81
N ILE A 403 -2.73 -13.60 -28.44
CA ILE A 403 -1.40 -13.96 -28.93
C ILE A 403 -0.49 -14.31 -27.75
N LEU A 404 -0.46 -13.47 -26.72
CA LEU A 404 0.32 -13.73 -25.50
C LEU A 404 -0.12 -15.02 -24.80
N ARG A 405 -1.42 -15.33 -24.78
CA ARG A 405 -1.92 -16.61 -24.25
C ARG A 405 -1.37 -17.79 -25.04
N PHE A 406 -1.38 -17.71 -26.37
CA PHE A 406 -0.80 -18.75 -27.22
C PHE A 406 0.70 -18.93 -26.93
N ILE A 407 1.47 -17.83 -26.91
CA ILE A 407 2.90 -17.85 -26.57
C ILE A 407 3.13 -18.46 -25.19
N HIS A 408 2.30 -18.11 -24.20
CA HIS A 408 2.39 -18.64 -22.86
C HIS A 408 2.15 -20.15 -22.79
N CYS A 409 1.13 -20.66 -23.49
CA CYS A 409 0.86 -22.09 -23.61
C CYS A 409 1.98 -22.82 -24.38
N ALA A 410 2.46 -22.24 -25.49
CA ALA A 410 3.56 -22.78 -26.27
C ALA A 410 4.86 -22.88 -25.45
N ALA A 411 5.13 -21.89 -24.59
CA ALA A 411 6.28 -21.93 -23.68
C ALA A 411 6.19 -23.10 -22.68
N TYR A 412 4.99 -23.41 -22.16
CA TYR A 412 4.80 -24.58 -21.29
C TYR A 412 4.95 -25.90 -22.05
N ALA A 413 4.42 -25.99 -23.27
CA ALA A 413 4.64 -27.16 -24.12
C ALA A 413 6.12 -27.35 -24.43
N PHE A 414 6.84 -26.26 -24.74
CA PHE A 414 8.29 -26.29 -24.97
C PHE A 414 9.06 -26.80 -23.75
N ILE A 415 8.74 -26.31 -22.53
CA ILE A 415 9.36 -26.80 -21.29
C ILE A 415 9.13 -28.30 -21.13
N PHE A 416 7.92 -28.79 -21.39
CA PHE A 416 7.59 -30.22 -21.32
C PHE A 416 8.42 -31.04 -22.32
N PHE A 417 8.46 -30.64 -23.59
CA PHE A 417 9.20 -31.37 -24.63
C PHE A 417 10.71 -31.36 -24.39
N VAL A 418 11.28 -30.24 -23.93
CA VAL A 418 12.70 -30.16 -23.54
C VAL A 418 13.00 -31.08 -22.37
N ALA A 419 12.16 -31.07 -21.33
CA ALA A 419 12.33 -31.97 -20.18
C ALA A 419 12.25 -33.44 -20.60
N HIS A 420 11.27 -33.80 -21.45
CA HIS A 420 11.12 -35.15 -21.99
C HIS A 420 12.34 -35.58 -22.80
N TYR A 421 12.82 -34.72 -23.70
CA TYR A 421 14.01 -34.98 -24.52
C TYR A 421 15.24 -35.20 -23.65
N LEU A 422 15.51 -34.32 -22.68
CA LEU A 422 16.66 -34.46 -21.78
C LEU A 422 16.60 -35.75 -20.95
N LEU A 423 15.41 -36.14 -20.47
CA LEU A 423 15.24 -37.41 -19.75
C LEU A 423 15.45 -38.63 -20.65
N SER A 424 15.05 -38.56 -21.92
CA SER A 424 15.26 -39.67 -22.87
C SER A 424 16.75 -39.96 -23.12
N LEU A 425 17.63 -38.97 -22.95
CA LEU A 425 19.08 -39.15 -23.07
C LEU A 425 19.70 -39.91 -21.89
N THR A 426 18.96 -40.15 -20.81
CA THR A 426 19.45 -40.83 -19.59
C THR A 426 19.23 -42.35 -19.61
N GLY A 427 18.62 -42.90 -20.66
CA GLY A 427 18.30 -44.33 -20.77
C GLY A 427 17.03 -44.77 -20.03
N LEU A 428 16.25 -43.82 -19.47
CA LEU A 428 14.96 -44.09 -18.87
C LEU A 428 13.92 -44.54 -19.91
N GLY A 429 12.96 -45.38 -19.48
CA GLY A 429 11.85 -45.80 -20.34
C GLY A 429 10.90 -44.64 -20.68
N VAL A 430 10.21 -44.72 -21.82
CA VAL A 430 9.34 -43.64 -22.33
C VAL A 430 8.30 -43.18 -21.29
N GLY A 431 7.68 -44.13 -20.58
CA GLY A 431 6.71 -43.81 -19.52
C GLY A 431 7.33 -43.02 -18.34
N GLN A 432 8.56 -43.36 -17.95
CA GLN A 432 9.29 -42.64 -16.89
C GLN A 432 9.67 -41.22 -17.36
N CYS A 433 10.10 -41.07 -18.61
CA CYS A 433 10.41 -39.76 -19.21
C CYS A 433 9.17 -38.86 -19.29
N LEU A 434 8.01 -39.41 -19.67
CA LEU A 434 6.74 -38.66 -19.70
C LEU A 434 6.31 -38.23 -18.30
N PHE A 435 6.38 -39.12 -17.32
CA PHE A 435 6.08 -38.79 -15.93
C PHE A 435 7.03 -37.71 -15.37
N GLY A 436 8.33 -37.85 -15.61
CA GLY A 436 9.33 -36.86 -15.21
C GLY A 436 9.11 -35.49 -15.86
N ALA A 437 8.83 -35.44 -17.16
CA ALA A 437 8.50 -34.20 -17.87
C ALA A 437 7.23 -33.54 -17.33
N ALA A 438 6.20 -34.33 -17.00
CA ALA A 438 4.98 -33.84 -16.37
C ALA A 438 5.24 -33.28 -14.96
N ALA A 439 6.12 -33.93 -14.18
CA ALA A 439 6.54 -33.44 -12.87
C ALA A 439 7.30 -32.10 -12.98
N VAL A 440 8.21 -31.97 -13.96
CA VAL A 440 8.89 -30.70 -14.26
C VAL A 440 7.89 -29.63 -14.64
N LEU A 441 6.95 -29.90 -15.56
CA LEU A 441 5.94 -28.92 -15.94
C LEU A 441 5.06 -28.51 -14.74
N THR A 442 4.69 -29.47 -13.90
CA THR A 442 3.90 -29.22 -12.68
C THR A 442 4.65 -28.31 -11.71
N PHE A 443 5.97 -28.41 -11.59
CA PHE A 443 6.78 -27.47 -10.80
C PHE A 443 6.64 -26.01 -11.28
N PHE A 444 6.47 -25.78 -12.58
CA PHE A 444 6.25 -24.45 -13.17
C PHE A 444 4.79 -23.96 -13.02
N ILE A 445 3.83 -24.89 -13.04
CA ILE A 445 2.40 -24.58 -12.99
C ILE A 445 1.89 -24.45 -11.55
N TRP A 446 2.32 -25.28 -10.62
CA TRP A 446 1.76 -25.29 -9.28
C TRP A 446 2.21 -24.09 -8.43
N VAL A 447 1.46 -23.78 -7.38
CA VAL A 447 1.66 -22.61 -6.51
C VAL A 447 2.76 -22.87 -5.48
#